data_AF-A0A3B0UB36-F1
#
_entry.id   AF-A0A3B0UB36-F1
#
_cell.length_a   1.000
_cell.length_b   1.000
_cell.length_c   1.000
_cell.angle_alpha   90.00
_cell.angle_beta   90.00
_cell.angle_gamma   90.00
#
_symmetry.space_group_name_H-M   'P 1'
#
loop_
_entity.id
_entity.type
_entity.pdbx_description
1 polymer ?
#
loop_
_entity_poly.entity_id
_entity_poly.type
_entity_poly.pdbx_seq_one_letter_code
_entity_poly.pdbx_strand_id
1 'polypeptide(L)'
;MSKRKKGGFQDLLYKTIMPKVYGIGAAVVIVGALFKINHYPGANAMLAIGLGVEALIFFLSAFEPPHKDPDWAKVYPELAEDYSGPITSPRISSGGKGDNVAQKLDHMLESAKIGPDLIESLGKGMNNLAANAKGLASLSNAAVATEDYSKNVKVASKNLVDMSSSYAKTAQAMSSMADASSDAKQYHEEVRGITKKLGALNSVYELELQSTDSHVKTMSKFYGNMAGVMENMEKAGKGTEKFSQEMQKLTGNLTSLNGIYGSMLTAMKGSNS
;
A
#
# COMPACT_ATOMS: atom_id res chain seq x y z
N MET A 1 -44.09 38.26 -20.78
CA MET A 1 -42.68 37.82 -20.95
C MET A 1 -42.54 36.44 -20.29
N SER A 2 -42.19 35.42 -21.08
CA SER A 2 -42.38 34.00 -20.76
C SER A 2 -41.43 33.47 -19.68
N LYS A 3 -41.96 33.04 -18.52
CA LYS A 3 -41.25 32.15 -17.58
C LYS A 3 -41.17 30.75 -18.18
N ARG A 4 -40.14 30.47 -18.98
CA ARG A 4 -39.86 29.11 -19.47
C ARG A 4 -39.25 28.26 -18.35
N LYS A 5 -39.96 27.21 -17.96
CA LYS A 5 -39.44 26.04 -17.22
C LYS A 5 -38.08 25.63 -17.79
N LYS A 6 -37.02 25.67 -17.00
CA LYS A 6 -35.72 25.05 -17.33
C LYS A 6 -35.16 24.37 -16.09
N GLY A 7 -34.91 23.06 -16.18
CA GLY A 7 -34.08 22.34 -15.20
C GLY A 7 -34.68 21.11 -14.52
N GLY A 8 -35.71 20.45 -15.04
CA GLY A 8 -36.33 19.31 -14.33
C GLY A 8 -35.43 18.07 -14.17
N PHE A 9 -34.88 17.53 -15.26
CA PHE A 9 -34.17 16.25 -15.23
C PHE A 9 -32.67 16.38 -14.96
N GLN A 10 -32.00 17.32 -15.63
CA GLN A 10 -30.55 17.53 -15.44
C GLN A 10 -30.23 18.05 -14.04
N ASP A 11 -31.02 18.96 -13.48
CA ASP A 11 -30.75 19.50 -12.13
C ASP A 11 -30.97 18.41 -11.05
N LEU A 12 -31.98 17.55 -11.22
CA LEU A 12 -32.18 16.38 -10.35
C LEU A 12 -31.04 15.35 -10.49
N LEU A 13 -30.60 15.08 -11.72
CA LEU A 13 -29.52 14.13 -11.99
C LEU A 13 -28.20 14.59 -11.37
N TYR A 14 -27.79 15.84 -11.61
CA TYR A 14 -26.50 16.34 -11.16
C TYR A 14 -26.49 16.82 -9.70
N LYS A 15 -27.56 17.47 -9.19
CA LYS A 15 -27.55 17.94 -7.80
C LYS A 15 -27.98 16.90 -6.78
N THR A 16 -28.78 15.91 -7.15
CA THR A 16 -29.38 14.97 -6.18
C THR A 16 -28.94 13.53 -6.40
N ILE A 17 -28.79 13.08 -7.65
CA ILE A 17 -28.44 11.70 -7.96
C ILE A 17 -26.91 11.51 -7.94
N MET A 18 -26.14 12.40 -8.57
CA MET A 18 -24.67 12.29 -8.65
C MET A 18 -23.97 12.23 -7.28
N PRO A 19 -24.29 13.09 -6.28
CA PRO A 19 -23.71 12.95 -4.93
C PRO A 19 -23.97 11.59 -4.28
N LYS A 20 -25.14 10.99 -4.53
CA LYS A 20 -25.48 9.66 -4.02
C LYS A 20 -24.71 8.56 -4.76
N VAL A 21 -24.53 8.70 -6.07
CA VAL A 21 -23.73 7.78 -6.89
C VAL A 21 -22.26 7.81 -6.46
N TYR A 22 -21.69 9.00 -6.23
CA TYR A 22 -20.34 9.14 -5.65
C TYR A 22 -20.23 8.47 -4.28
N GLY A 23 -21.20 8.70 -3.38
CA GLY A 23 -21.20 8.10 -2.04
C GLY A 23 -21.34 6.57 -2.07
N ILE A 24 -22.20 6.03 -2.94
CA ILE A 24 -22.38 4.58 -3.10
C ILE A 24 -21.14 3.95 -3.74
N GLY A 25 -20.55 4.59 -4.76
CA GLY A 25 -19.31 4.14 -5.39
C GLY A 25 -18.16 4.05 -4.40
N ALA A 26 -17.91 5.14 -3.67
CA ALA A 26 -16.88 5.20 -2.64
C ALA A 26 -17.07 4.11 -1.57
N ALA A 27 -18.31 3.83 -1.16
CA ALA A 27 -18.59 2.75 -0.22
C ALA A 27 -18.18 1.38 -0.76
N VAL A 28 -18.46 1.06 -2.04
CA VAL A 28 -18.07 -0.20 -2.67
C VAL A 28 -16.54 -0.31 -2.78
N VAL A 29 -15.84 0.79 -3.09
CA VAL A 29 -14.37 0.84 -3.12
C VAL A 29 -13.76 0.59 -1.74
N ILE A 30 -14.31 1.23 -0.70
CA ILE A 30 -13.85 1.07 0.69
C ILE A 30 -14.04 -0.39 1.14
N VAL A 31 -15.15 -1.03 0.79
CA VAL A 31 -15.37 -2.46 1.08
C VAL A 31 -14.36 -3.34 0.33
N GLY A 32 -14.06 -3.03 -0.93
CA GLY A 32 -13.01 -3.74 -1.69
C GLY A 32 -11.62 -3.60 -1.07
N ALA A 33 -11.25 -2.39 -0.63
CA ALA A 33 -10.00 -2.13 0.08
C ALA A 33 -9.95 -2.86 1.43
N LEU A 34 -11.05 -2.87 2.18
CA LEU A 34 -11.17 -3.58 3.46
C LEU A 34 -10.92 -5.09 3.30
N PHE A 35 -11.48 -5.70 2.25
CA PHE A 35 -11.26 -7.12 1.94
C PHE A 35 -9.80 -7.41 1.60
N LYS A 36 -9.14 -6.48 0.87
CA LYS A 36 -7.72 -6.61 0.53
C LYS A 36 -6.81 -6.53 1.75
N ILE A 37 -7.09 -5.62 2.68
CA ILE A 37 -6.31 -5.45 3.92
C ILE A 37 -6.46 -6.68 4.84
N ASN A 38 -7.68 -7.22 4.96
CA ASN A 38 -7.96 -8.37 5.83
C ASN A 38 -7.67 -9.74 5.18
N HIS A 39 -7.19 -9.77 3.93
CA HIS A 39 -6.85 -11.01 3.22
C HIS A 39 -8.00 -12.01 3.10
N TYR A 40 -9.25 -11.53 3.00
CA TYR A 40 -10.40 -12.42 2.83
C TYR A 40 -10.39 -13.17 1.49
N PRO A 41 -10.96 -14.39 1.44
CA PRO A 41 -11.07 -15.13 0.17
C PRO A 41 -11.87 -14.32 -0.85
N GLY A 42 -11.32 -14.16 -2.06
CA GLY A 42 -11.93 -13.33 -3.10
C GLY A 42 -11.59 -11.83 -3.02
N ALA A 43 -10.69 -11.39 -2.14
CA ALA A 43 -10.32 -9.98 -1.98
C ALA A 43 -9.89 -9.28 -3.28
N ASN A 44 -9.16 -9.95 -4.15
CA ASN A 44 -8.76 -9.38 -5.45
C ASN A 44 -9.97 -9.13 -6.36
N ALA A 45 -10.96 -10.01 -6.35
CA ALA A 45 -12.18 -9.84 -7.13
C ALA A 45 -13.03 -8.68 -6.59
N MET A 46 -13.20 -8.59 -5.27
CA MET A 46 -13.95 -7.49 -4.64
C MET A 46 -13.27 -6.14 -4.87
N LEU A 47 -11.94 -6.07 -4.80
CA LEU A 47 -11.18 -4.85 -5.09
C LEU A 47 -11.26 -4.46 -6.57
N ALA A 48 -11.20 -5.43 -7.49
CA ALA A 48 -11.39 -5.17 -8.92
C ALA A 48 -12.80 -4.63 -9.22
N ILE A 49 -13.84 -5.16 -8.55
CA ILE A 49 -15.21 -4.65 -8.67
C ILE A 49 -15.30 -3.21 -8.14
N GLY A 50 -14.73 -2.94 -6.96
CA GLY A 50 -14.73 -1.58 -6.39
C GLY A 50 -14.04 -0.57 -7.31
N LEU A 51 -12.83 -0.85 -7.75
CA LEU A 51 -12.10 0.02 -8.67
C LEU A 51 -12.78 0.15 -10.04
N GLY A 52 -13.46 -0.89 -10.52
CA GLY A 52 -14.26 -0.86 -11.74
C GLY A 52 -15.49 0.06 -11.63
N VAL A 53 -16.18 0.02 -10.49
CA VAL A 53 -17.28 0.95 -10.18
C VAL A 53 -16.76 2.39 -10.13
N GLU A 54 -15.62 2.62 -9.48
CA GLU A 54 -15.00 3.94 -9.41
C GLU A 54 -14.62 4.49 -10.79
N ALA A 55 -14.04 3.65 -11.65
CA ALA A 55 -13.69 4.03 -13.01
C ALA A 55 -14.93 4.43 -13.85
N LEU A 56 -16.05 3.72 -13.69
CA LEU A 56 -17.31 4.08 -14.35
C LEU A 56 -17.88 5.40 -13.83
N ILE A 57 -17.79 5.65 -12.53
CA ILE A 57 -18.27 6.89 -11.92
C ILE A 57 -17.44 8.09 -12.38
N PHE A 58 -16.10 7.97 -12.39
CA PHE A 58 -15.21 9.01 -12.94
C PHE A 58 -15.44 9.27 -14.43
N PHE A 59 -15.72 8.21 -15.19
CA PHE A 59 -16.07 8.38 -16.59
C PHE A 59 -17.38 9.18 -16.76
N LEU A 60 -18.39 8.91 -15.94
CA LEU A 60 -19.65 9.66 -15.96
C LEU A 60 -19.52 11.08 -15.41
N SER A 61 -18.64 11.32 -14.43
CA SER A 61 -18.38 12.66 -13.88
C SER A 61 -17.73 13.61 -14.87
N ALA A 62 -16.97 13.09 -15.85
CA ALA A 62 -16.36 13.91 -16.89
C ALA A 62 -17.40 14.66 -17.77
N PHE A 63 -18.66 14.21 -17.75
CA PHE A 63 -19.78 14.85 -18.46
C PHE A 63 -20.62 15.76 -17.56
N GLU A 64 -20.19 16.02 -16.33
CA GLU A 64 -20.88 16.92 -15.40
C GLU A 64 -20.61 18.40 -15.78
N PRO A 65 -21.64 19.26 -15.87
CA PRO A 65 -21.45 20.69 -16.13
C PRO A 65 -20.58 21.33 -15.02
N PRO A 66 -19.69 22.29 -15.35
CA PRO A 66 -18.84 22.93 -14.36
C PRO A 66 -19.70 23.55 -13.24
N HIS A 67 -19.34 23.27 -11.99
CA HIS A 67 -20.00 23.87 -10.84
C HIS A 67 -19.89 25.40 -10.97
N LYS A 68 -21.04 26.09 -10.86
CA LYS A 68 -21.05 27.55 -10.83
C LYS A 68 -20.46 27.97 -9.49
N ASP A 69 -19.25 28.49 -9.51
CA ASP A 69 -18.66 29.10 -8.32
C ASP A 69 -19.59 30.20 -7.79
N PRO A 70 -19.74 30.33 -6.47
CA PRO A 70 -20.48 31.43 -5.88
C PRO A 70 -19.85 32.74 -6.36
N ASP A 71 -20.68 33.65 -6.88
CA ASP A 71 -20.24 34.98 -7.29
C ASP A 71 -19.98 35.82 -6.02
N TRP A 72 -18.81 35.62 -5.41
CA TRP A 72 -18.40 36.24 -4.15
C TRP A 72 -18.39 37.77 -4.22
N ALA A 73 -18.27 38.35 -5.42
CA ALA A 73 -18.36 39.79 -5.65
C ALA A 73 -19.75 40.36 -5.31
N LYS A 74 -20.79 39.52 -5.30
CA LYS A 74 -22.14 39.93 -4.90
C LYS A 74 -22.32 40.03 -3.38
N VAL A 75 -21.49 39.33 -2.61
CA VAL A 75 -21.59 39.25 -1.14
C VAL A 75 -20.57 40.17 -0.47
N TYR A 76 -19.41 40.37 -1.10
CA TYR A 76 -18.34 41.25 -0.61
C TYR A 76 -17.82 42.13 -1.76
N PRO A 77 -18.52 43.22 -2.10
CA PRO A 77 -18.10 44.14 -3.16
C PRO A 77 -16.73 44.79 -2.89
N GLU A 78 -16.26 44.75 -1.65
CA GLU A 78 -14.97 45.28 -1.20
C GLU A 78 -13.75 44.47 -1.68
N LEU A 79 -13.94 43.25 -2.21
CA LEU A 79 -12.87 42.40 -2.75
C LEU A 79 -12.68 42.55 -4.27
N ALA A 80 -13.49 43.36 -4.93
CA ALA A 80 -13.36 43.63 -6.36
C ALA A 80 -12.16 44.57 -6.62
N GLU A 81 -11.34 44.25 -7.62
CA GLU A 81 -10.14 45.04 -7.95
C GLU A 81 -10.45 46.48 -8.41
N ASP A 82 -11.70 46.78 -8.78
CA ASP A 82 -12.17 48.10 -9.22
C ASP A 82 -12.98 48.87 -8.15
N TYR A 83 -13.02 48.37 -6.91
CA TYR A 83 -13.80 48.98 -5.84
C TYR A 83 -13.29 50.38 -5.50
N SER A 84 -14.09 51.38 -5.89
CA SER A 84 -13.82 52.81 -5.68
C SER A 84 -14.93 53.44 -4.81
N GLY A 85 -15.31 52.75 -3.74
CA GLY A 85 -16.27 53.20 -2.73
C GLY A 85 -15.58 53.80 -1.49
N PRO A 86 -16.23 54.72 -0.75
CA PRO A 86 -15.65 55.31 0.46
C PRO A 86 -15.49 54.25 1.56
N ILE A 87 -14.30 54.16 2.16
CA ILE A 87 -14.04 53.33 3.35
C ILE A 87 -14.94 53.84 4.48
N THR A 88 -16.00 53.10 4.80
CA THR A 88 -16.96 53.50 5.83
C THR A 88 -16.40 53.21 7.23
N SER A 89 -15.83 54.22 7.89
CA SER A 89 -15.90 54.31 9.35
C SER A 89 -17.37 54.46 9.78
N PRO A 90 -17.81 53.94 10.95
CA PRO A 90 -19.22 53.96 11.34
C PRO A 90 -19.63 55.41 11.60
N ARG A 91 -20.33 56.00 10.62
CA ARG A 91 -20.86 57.36 10.71
C ARG A 91 -22.37 57.26 10.96
N ILE A 92 -22.77 57.60 12.18
CA ILE A 92 -24.18 57.78 12.55
C ILE A 92 -24.76 58.85 11.63
N SER A 93 -25.67 58.47 10.75
CA SER A 93 -26.42 59.37 9.89
C SER A 93 -27.51 60.07 10.71
N SER A 94 -27.26 61.30 11.15
CA SER A 94 -28.32 62.23 11.55
C SER A 94 -28.83 62.93 10.29
N GLY A 95 -30.03 62.58 9.86
CA GLY A 95 -30.76 63.26 8.78
C GLY A 95 -32.01 63.90 9.33
N GLY A 96 -32.10 65.23 9.28
CA GLY A 96 -33.37 65.93 9.50
C GLY A 96 -33.24 67.35 10.05
N LYS A 97 -33.33 68.32 9.14
CA LYS A 97 -33.99 69.63 9.25
C LYS A 97 -33.94 70.35 10.60
N GLY A 98 -33.25 71.49 10.62
CA GLY A 98 -33.22 72.43 11.73
C GLY A 98 -34.61 72.85 12.18
N ASP A 99 -34.97 72.39 13.36
CA ASP A 99 -35.78 73.11 14.33
C ASP A 99 -34.97 73.10 15.63
N ASN A 100 -34.67 74.27 16.16
CA ASN A 100 -33.73 74.43 17.27
C ASN A 100 -34.26 73.69 18.50
N VAL A 101 -33.61 72.57 18.85
CA VAL A 101 -33.86 71.81 20.09
C VAL A 101 -33.79 72.74 21.31
N ALA A 102 -32.94 73.77 21.26
CA ALA A 102 -32.85 74.81 22.28
C ALA A 102 -34.16 75.62 22.45
N GLN A 103 -34.83 76.02 21.37
CA GLN A 103 -36.12 76.75 21.44
C GLN A 103 -37.25 75.82 21.93
N LYS A 104 -37.18 74.53 21.59
CA LYS A 104 -38.13 73.52 22.08
C LYS A 104 -37.90 73.20 23.56
N LEU A 105 -36.68 73.32 24.05
CA LEU A 105 -36.31 73.17 25.46
C LEU A 105 -36.76 74.40 26.26
N ASP A 106 -36.55 75.61 25.74
CA ASP A 106 -36.94 76.87 26.37
C ASP A 106 -38.47 76.97 26.53
N HIS A 107 -39.20 76.60 25.47
CA HIS A 107 -40.65 76.53 25.50
C HIS A 107 -41.19 75.38 26.38
N MET A 108 -40.40 74.31 26.61
CA MET A 108 -40.74 73.26 27.58
C MET A 108 -40.41 73.65 29.02
N LEU A 109 -39.36 74.45 29.26
CA LEU A 109 -39.04 75.02 30.57
C LEU A 109 -40.05 76.09 31.00
N GLU A 110 -40.54 76.89 30.06
CA GLU A 110 -41.54 77.93 30.33
C GLU A 110 -42.95 77.35 30.55
N SER A 111 -43.28 76.23 29.88
CA SER A 111 -44.60 75.58 29.99
C SER A 111 -44.70 74.45 31.01
N ALA A 112 -43.58 73.88 31.48
CA ALA A 112 -43.58 72.87 32.53
C ALA A 112 -43.42 73.53 33.91
N LYS A 113 -44.55 73.80 34.57
CA LYS A 113 -44.59 73.79 36.04
C LYS A 113 -43.84 72.54 36.52
N ILE A 114 -42.78 72.71 37.30
CA ILE A 114 -41.99 71.60 37.84
C ILE A 114 -42.89 70.73 38.70
N GLY A 115 -43.42 69.67 38.07
CA GLY A 115 -44.23 68.65 38.69
C GLY A 115 -43.38 67.45 39.11
N PRO A 116 -43.87 66.64 40.05
CA PRO A 116 -43.17 65.46 40.56
C PRO A 116 -42.75 64.47 39.45
N ASP A 117 -43.50 64.38 38.34
CA ASP A 117 -43.20 63.49 37.21
C ASP A 117 -41.89 63.85 36.48
N LEU A 118 -41.54 65.14 36.40
CA LEU A 118 -40.31 65.57 35.73
C LEU A 118 -39.07 65.19 36.56
N ILE A 119 -39.17 65.29 37.89
CA ILE A 119 -38.12 64.90 38.83
C ILE A 119 -37.90 63.39 38.78
N GLU A 120 -38.97 62.60 38.67
CA GLU A 120 -38.87 61.15 38.52
C GLU A 120 -38.22 60.75 37.18
N SER A 121 -38.61 61.41 36.08
CA SER A 121 -38.02 61.15 34.76
C SER A 121 -36.53 61.54 34.69
N LEU A 122 -36.15 62.64 35.34
CA LEU A 122 -34.75 63.08 35.46
C LEU A 122 -33.93 62.12 36.33
N GLY A 123 -34.50 61.63 37.44
CA GLY A 123 -33.88 60.63 38.30
C GLY A 123 -33.65 59.30 37.58
N LYS A 124 -34.60 58.85 36.76
CA LYS A 124 -34.44 57.68 35.87
C LYS A 124 -33.39 57.93 34.79
N GLY A 125 -33.37 59.13 34.18
CA GLY A 125 -32.36 59.53 33.20
C GLY A 125 -30.94 59.52 33.77
N MET A 126 -30.75 60.05 34.98
CA MET A 126 -29.46 60.12 35.65
C MET A 126 -28.99 58.74 36.15
N ASN A 127 -29.90 57.88 36.62
CA ASN A 127 -29.58 56.48 36.93
C ASN A 127 -29.17 55.70 35.68
N ASN A 128 -29.85 55.88 34.56
CA ASN A 128 -29.47 55.26 33.29
C ASN A 128 -28.12 55.77 32.80
N LEU A 129 -27.82 57.07 32.95
CA LEU A 129 -26.52 57.63 32.63
C LEU A 129 -25.42 57.04 33.50
N ALA A 130 -25.65 56.89 34.81
CA ALA A 130 -24.70 56.29 35.74
C ALA A 130 -24.46 54.79 35.43
N ALA A 131 -25.51 54.04 35.08
CA ALA A 131 -25.40 52.65 34.65
C ALA A 131 -24.59 52.52 33.35
N ASN A 132 -24.85 53.39 32.37
CA ASN A 132 -24.14 53.42 31.10
C ASN A 132 -22.68 53.85 31.27
N ALA A 133 -22.38 54.82 32.14
CA ALA A 133 -21.03 55.24 32.47
C ALA A 133 -20.24 54.12 33.17
N LYS A 134 -20.89 53.32 34.04
CA LYS A 134 -20.30 52.13 34.66
C LYS A 134 -20.02 51.04 33.62
N GLY A 135 -20.89 50.85 32.62
CA GLY A 135 -20.64 49.97 31.48
C GLY A 135 -19.49 50.44 30.58
N LEU A 136 -19.33 51.75 30.40
CA LEU A 136 -18.20 52.37 29.69
C LEU A 136 -16.87 52.22 30.45
N ALA A 137 -16.89 52.28 31.78
CA ALA A 137 -15.71 51.98 32.59
C ALA A 137 -15.24 50.52 32.41
N SER A 138 -16.17 49.57 32.20
CA SER A 138 -15.85 48.18 31.86
C SER A 138 -15.24 48.03 30.46
N LEU A 139 -15.68 48.86 29.51
CA LEU A 139 -15.19 48.87 28.12
C LEU A 139 -13.83 49.59 27.96
N SER A 140 -13.44 50.40 28.95
CA SER A 140 -12.12 51.06 29.03
C SER A 140 -10.93 50.09 29.11
N ASN A 141 -11.18 48.77 29.19
CA ASN A 141 -10.16 47.72 29.11
C ASN A 141 -9.74 47.38 27.67
N ALA A 142 -9.62 48.37 26.78
CA ALA A 142 -9.05 48.19 25.44
C ALA A 142 -7.59 47.64 25.48
N ALA A 143 -6.90 47.83 26.61
CA ALA A 143 -5.60 47.20 26.89
C ALA A 143 -5.68 45.67 27.04
N VAL A 144 -6.78 45.13 27.59
CA VAL A 144 -6.96 43.68 27.81
C VAL A 144 -7.16 42.93 26.49
N ALA A 145 -7.91 43.51 25.54
CA ALA A 145 -8.07 42.91 24.22
C ALA A 145 -6.76 42.90 23.40
N THR A 146 -5.88 43.88 23.61
CA THR A 146 -4.56 43.96 22.96
C THR A 146 -3.57 42.95 23.57
N GLU A 147 -3.61 42.78 24.90
CA GLU A 147 -2.85 41.76 25.63
C GLU A 147 -3.25 40.34 25.19
N ASP A 148 -4.56 40.05 25.12
CA ASP A 148 -5.09 38.76 24.68
C ASP A 148 -4.77 38.49 23.20
N TYR A 149 -4.83 39.49 22.34
CA TYR A 149 -4.40 39.36 20.94
C TYR A 149 -2.90 39.01 20.84
N SER A 150 -2.04 39.74 21.55
CA SER A 150 -0.59 39.48 21.58
C SER A 150 -0.28 38.07 22.08
N LYS A 151 -0.97 37.63 23.14
CA LYS A 151 -0.87 36.27 23.68
C LYS A 151 -1.31 35.21 22.67
N ASN A 152 -2.44 35.42 21.99
CA ASN A 152 -2.95 34.48 20.99
C ASN A 152 -2.05 34.41 19.75
N VAL A 153 -1.49 35.53 19.30
CA VAL A 153 -0.49 35.54 18.22
C VAL A 153 0.77 34.79 18.63
N LYS A 154 1.24 34.95 19.87
CA LYS A 154 2.41 34.21 20.39
C LYS A 154 2.14 32.70 20.48
N VAL A 155 0.93 32.30 20.91
CA VAL A 155 0.49 30.91 20.93
C VAL A 155 0.36 30.33 19.52
N ALA A 156 -0.24 31.07 18.59
CA ALA A 156 -0.36 30.66 17.19
C ALA A 156 1.01 30.48 16.53
N SER A 157 1.95 31.40 16.75
CA SER A 157 3.33 31.30 16.29
C SER A 157 4.04 30.08 16.86
N LYS A 158 3.84 29.78 18.16
CA LYS A 158 4.37 28.56 18.78
C LYS A 158 3.78 27.30 18.14
N ASN A 159 2.47 27.27 17.93
CA ASN A 159 1.80 26.15 17.29
C ASN A 159 2.29 25.95 15.84
N LEU A 160 2.60 27.02 15.10
CA LEU A 160 3.20 26.92 13.76
C LEU A 160 4.61 26.33 13.80
N VAL A 161 5.43 26.69 14.80
CA VAL A 161 6.75 26.09 14.99
C VAL A 161 6.62 24.60 15.35
N ASP A 162 5.69 24.26 16.24
CA ASP A 162 5.42 22.87 16.63
C ASP A 162 4.86 22.05 15.44
N MET A 163 4.05 22.67 14.58
CA MET A 163 3.55 22.06 13.33
C MET A 163 4.68 21.83 12.33
N SER A 164 5.57 22.80 12.12
CA SER A 164 6.74 22.66 11.26
C SER A 164 7.67 21.54 11.76
N SER A 165 7.88 21.45 13.06
CA SER A 165 8.66 20.38 13.70
C SER A 165 8.01 19.01 13.49
N SER A 166 6.70 18.93 13.65
CA SER A 166 5.93 17.70 13.40
C SER A 166 6.00 17.30 11.94
N TYR A 167 5.91 18.24 11.01
CA TYR A 167 6.03 17.98 9.57
C TYR A 167 7.43 17.46 9.20
N ALA A 168 8.48 18.01 9.79
CA ALA A 168 9.85 17.51 9.62
C ALA A 168 9.99 16.07 10.13
N LYS A 169 9.42 15.75 11.29
CA LYS A 169 9.39 14.38 11.83
C LYS A 169 8.59 13.43 10.93
N THR A 170 7.45 13.86 10.39
CA THR A 170 6.66 13.07 9.45
C THR A 170 7.42 12.80 8.16
N ALA A 171 8.11 13.81 7.61
CA ALA A 171 8.95 13.63 6.42
C ALA A 171 10.09 12.63 6.69
N GLN A 172 10.73 12.72 7.85
CA GLN A 172 11.77 11.77 8.24
C GLN A 172 11.22 10.34 8.42
N ALA A 173 10.07 10.18 9.07
CA ALA A 173 9.41 8.88 9.19
C ALA A 173 9.01 8.30 7.83
N MET A 174 8.57 9.14 6.90
CA MET A 174 8.24 8.73 5.53
C MET A 174 9.50 8.28 4.77
N SER A 175 10.62 8.97 4.95
CA SER A 175 11.92 8.53 4.41
C SER A 175 12.34 7.17 4.98
N SER A 176 12.32 7.01 6.31
CA SER A 176 12.65 5.73 6.95
C SER A 176 11.71 4.60 6.53
N MET A 177 10.43 4.90 6.28
CA MET A 177 9.48 3.93 5.75
C MET A 177 9.78 3.55 4.30
N ALA A 178 10.25 4.49 3.47
CA ALA A 178 10.69 4.19 2.11
C ALA A 178 11.94 3.30 2.10
N ASP A 179 12.91 3.58 2.97
CA ASP A 179 14.11 2.77 3.15
C ASP A 179 13.75 1.36 3.63
N ALA A 180 12.92 1.24 4.67
CA ALA A 180 12.45 -0.05 5.16
C ALA A 180 11.65 -0.84 4.10
N SER A 181 10.89 -0.14 3.24
CA SER A 181 10.17 -0.77 2.13
C SER A 181 11.12 -1.28 1.04
N SER A 182 12.21 -0.55 0.78
CA SER A 182 13.29 -0.99 -0.12
C SER A 182 13.99 -2.23 0.44
N ASP A 183 14.38 -2.21 1.72
CA ASP A 183 15.01 -3.34 2.40
C ASP A 183 14.08 -4.57 2.42
N ALA A 184 12.78 -4.37 2.64
CA ALA A 184 11.79 -5.45 2.58
C ALA A 184 11.71 -6.07 1.18
N LYS A 185 11.85 -5.28 0.10
CA LYS A 185 11.92 -5.82 -1.27
C LYS A 185 13.18 -6.64 -1.48
N GLN A 186 14.35 -6.14 -1.07
CA GLN A 186 15.60 -6.90 -1.15
C GLN A 186 15.52 -8.20 -0.36
N TYR A 187 15.02 -8.16 0.87
CA TYR A 187 14.80 -9.36 1.68
C TYR A 187 13.87 -10.36 0.98
N HIS A 188 12.80 -9.88 0.34
CA HIS A 188 11.89 -10.75 -0.41
C HIS A 188 12.59 -11.42 -1.61
N GLU A 189 13.47 -10.70 -2.31
CA GLU A 189 14.30 -11.27 -3.38
C GLU A 189 15.30 -12.31 -2.86
N GLU A 190 15.97 -12.04 -1.74
CA GLU A 190 16.87 -13.01 -1.09
C GLU A 190 16.14 -14.26 -0.66
N VAL A 191 14.99 -14.15 0.01
CA VAL A 191 14.16 -15.28 0.43
C VAL A 191 13.72 -16.09 -0.79
N ARG A 192 13.30 -15.43 -1.87
CA ARG A 192 12.96 -16.12 -3.13
C ARG A 192 14.16 -16.86 -3.70
N GLY A 193 15.36 -16.28 -3.62
CA GLY A 193 16.62 -16.93 -3.97
C GLY A 193 16.90 -18.17 -3.12
N ILE A 194 16.69 -18.09 -1.81
CA ILE A 194 16.81 -19.22 -0.87
C ILE A 194 15.80 -20.31 -1.23
N THR A 195 14.53 -19.96 -1.47
CA THR A 195 13.50 -20.93 -1.88
C THR A 195 13.88 -21.62 -3.18
N LYS A 196 14.42 -20.90 -4.17
CA LYS A 196 14.89 -21.48 -5.43
C LYS A 196 16.06 -22.46 -5.19
N LYS A 197 17.02 -22.09 -4.34
CA LYS A 197 18.13 -22.96 -3.95
C LYS A 197 17.65 -24.21 -3.21
N LEU A 198 16.68 -24.09 -2.30
CA LEU A 198 16.08 -25.22 -1.59
C LEU A 198 15.30 -26.14 -2.54
N GLY A 199 14.57 -25.59 -3.51
CA GLY A 199 13.91 -26.39 -4.55
C GLY A 199 14.93 -27.15 -5.42
N ALA A 200 16.03 -26.49 -5.80
CA ALA A 200 17.12 -27.15 -6.50
C ALA A 200 17.78 -28.24 -5.64
N LEU A 201 17.98 -28.01 -4.34
CA LEU A 201 18.51 -28.99 -3.41
C LEU A 201 17.63 -30.24 -3.32
N ASN A 202 16.32 -30.06 -3.24
CA ASN A 202 15.38 -31.17 -3.24
C ASN A 202 15.45 -31.99 -4.54
N SER A 203 15.61 -31.32 -5.68
CA SER A 203 15.81 -31.99 -6.97
C SER A 203 17.15 -32.73 -7.04
N VAL A 204 18.22 -32.20 -6.45
CA VAL A 204 19.50 -32.91 -6.31
C VAL A 204 19.35 -34.16 -5.44
N TYR A 205 18.58 -34.09 -4.36
CA TYR A 205 18.32 -35.25 -3.51
C TYR A 205 17.61 -36.39 -4.25
N GLU A 206 16.59 -36.06 -5.07
CA GLU A 206 15.95 -37.03 -5.97
C GLU A 206 16.92 -37.61 -7.01
N LEU A 207 17.74 -36.75 -7.63
CA LEU A 207 18.78 -37.18 -8.58
C LEU A 207 19.82 -38.08 -7.91
N GLU A 208 20.20 -37.82 -6.67
CA GLU A 208 21.17 -38.61 -5.92
C GLU A 208 20.60 -39.98 -5.54
N LEU A 209 19.33 -40.04 -5.12
CA LEU A 209 18.62 -41.31 -4.94
C LEU A 209 18.54 -42.11 -6.24
N GLN A 210 18.20 -41.46 -7.36
CA GLN A 210 18.12 -42.13 -8.66
C GLN A 210 19.49 -42.60 -9.17
N SER A 211 20.53 -41.79 -8.97
CA SER A 211 21.92 -42.14 -9.29
C SER A 211 22.38 -43.31 -8.42
N THR A 212 22.03 -43.32 -7.14
CA THR A 212 22.32 -44.41 -6.21
C THR A 212 21.65 -45.71 -6.65
N ASP A 213 20.37 -45.69 -7.04
CA ASP A 213 19.67 -46.87 -7.58
C ASP A 213 20.37 -47.39 -8.84
N SER A 214 20.71 -46.51 -9.78
CA SER A 214 21.47 -46.86 -10.99
C SER A 214 22.85 -47.44 -10.66
N HIS A 215 23.54 -46.88 -9.66
CA HIS A 215 24.83 -47.36 -9.19
C HIS A 215 24.72 -48.76 -8.59
N VAL A 216 23.74 -49.00 -7.72
CA VAL A 216 23.46 -50.32 -7.14
C VAL A 216 23.12 -51.34 -8.24
N LYS A 217 22.33 -50.95 -9.24
CA LYS A 217 21.96 -51.82 -10.36
C LYS A 217 23.16 -52.15 -11.25
N THR A 218 24.03 -51.17 -11.50
CA THR A 218 25.28 -51.35 -12.25
C THR A 218 26.23 -52.25 -11.47
N MET A 219 26.33 -52.06 -10.16
CA MET A 219 27.18 -52.87 -9.30
C MET A 219 26.67 -54.31 -9.17
N SER A 220 25.35 -54.50 -9.08
CA SER A 220 24.71 -55.82 -9.14
C SER A 220 25.00 -56.54 -10.47
N LYS A 221 24.89 -55.85 -11.61
CA LYS A 221 25.28 -56.40 -12.92
C LYS A 221 26.77 -56.74 -12.98
N PHE A 222 27.63 -55.89 -12.43
CA PHE A 222 29.07 -56.16 -12.36
C PHE A 222 29.37 -57.42 -11.55
N TYR A 223 28.75 -57.60 -10.38
CA TYR A 223 28.87 -58.84 -9.61
C TYR A 223 28.38 -60.07 -10.38
N GLY A 224 27.26 -59.96 -11.09
CA GLY A 224 26.75 -61.05 -11.94
C GLY A 224 27.70 -61.40 -13.09
N ASN A 225 28.25 -60.39 -13.78
CA ASN A 225 29.25 -60.60 -14.82
C ASN A 225 30.53 -61.22 -14.24
N MET A 226 30.98 -60.78 -13.08
CA MET A 226 32.15 -61.33 -12.41
C MET A 226 31.95 -62.79 -12.00
N ALA A 227 30.76 -63.13 -11.47
CA ALA A 227 30.40 -64.51 -11.19
C ALA A 227 30.42 -65.38 -12.46
N GLY A 228 29.91 -64.87 -13.58
CA GLY A 228 29.97 -65.56 -14.87
C GLY A 228 31.41 -65.72 -15.41
N VAL A 229 32.26 -64.71 -15.22
CA VAL A 229 33.70 -64.81 -15.54
C VAL A 229 34.37 -65.88 -14.68
N MET A 230 34.10 -65.92 -13.37
CA MET A 230 34.61 -66.97 -12.47
C MET A 230 34.13 -68.36 -12.90
N GLU A 231 32.87 -68.53 -13.27
CA GLU A 231 32.33 -69.80 -13.77
C GLU A 231 33.01 -70.24 -15.07
N ASN A 232 33.20 -69.31 -16.02
CA ASN A 232 33.91 -69.60 -17.27
C ASN A 232 35.38 -69.94 -17.03
N MET A 233 36.02 -69.26 -16.07
CA MET A 233 37.40 -69.54 -15.67
C MET A 233 37.51 -70.93 -15.02
N GLU A 234 36.54 -71.34 -14.20
CA GLU A 234 36.48 -72.71 -13.66
C GLU A 234 36.33 -73.75 -14.78
N LYS A 235 35.42 -73.52 -15.74
CA LYS A 235 35.24 -74.40 -16.91
C LYS A 235 36.50 -74.49 -17.77
N ALA A 236 37.19 -73.38 -18.00
CA ALA A 236 38.47 -73.35 -18.72
C ALA A 236 39.56 -74.14 -17.98
N GLY A 237 39.61 -74.03 -16.65
CA GLY A 237 40.48 -74.85 -15.79
C GLY A 237 40.21 -76.35 -15.97
N LYS A 238 38.95 -76.77 -15.87
CA LYS A 238 38.55 -78.18 -16.11
C LYS A 238 38.88 -78.66 -17.53
N GLY A 239 38.71 -77.80 -18.54
CA GLY A 239 39.07 -78.09 -19.93
C GLY A 239 40.57 -78.31 -20.11
N THR A 240 41.38 -77.48 -19.46
CA THR A 240 42.86 -77.58 -19.45
C THR A 240 43.32 -78.86 -18.77
N GLU A 241 42.67 -79.23 -17.67
CA GLU A 241 42.95 -80.46 -16.95
C GLU A 241 42.64 -81.71 -17.79
N LYS A 242 41.48 -81.74 -18.45
CA LYS A 242 41.14 -82.81 -19.41
C LYS A 242 42.12 -82.88 -20.59
N PHE A 243 42.50 -81.74 -21.15
CA PHE A 243 43.49 -81.69 -22.22
C PHE A 243 44.82 -82.29 -21.77
N SER A 244 45.30 -81.91 -20.58
CA SER A 244 46.52 -82.49 -19.98
C SER A 244 46.42 -84.01 -19.85
N GLN A 245 45.29 -84.53 -19.36
CA GLN A 245 45.06 -85.98 -19.25
C GLN A 245 45.09 -86.70 -20.60
N GLU A 246 44.43 -86.14 -21.63
CA GLU A 246 44.46 -86.73 -22.98
C GLU A 246 45.85 -86.64 -23.62
N MET A 247 46.60 -85.56 -23.35
CA MET A 247 48.00 -85.43 -23.78
C MET A 247 48.91 -86.47 -23.10
N GLN A 248 48.69 -86.75 -21.81
CA GLN A 248 49.39 -87.81 -21.08
C GLN A 248 49.06 -89.19 -21.67
N LYS A 249 47.78 -89.48 -21.94
CA LYS A 249 47.37 -90.73 -22.62
C LYS A 249 47.99 -90.85 -24.00
N LEU A 250 47.98 -89.79 -24.81
CA LEU A 250 48.57 -89.78 -26.14
C LEU A 250 50.09 -90.03 -26.07
N THR A 251 50.78 -89.38 -25.13
CA THR A 251 52.21 -89.60 -24.88
C THR A 251 52.48 -91.04 -24.45
N GLY A 252 51.65 -91.60 -23.57
CA GLY A 252 51.69 -93.00 -23.16
C GLY A 252 51.52 -93.94 -24.35
N ASN A 253 50.48 -93.73 -25.16
CA ASN A 253 50.21 -94.52 -26.36
C ASN A 253 51.34 -94.41 -27.39
N LEU A 254 51.90 -93.22 -27.63
CA LEU A 254 53.05 -93.02 -28.49
C LEU A 254 54.28 -93.76 -27.97
N THR A 255 54.50 -93.76 -26.65
CA THR A 255 55.59 -94.50 -26.01
C THR A 255 55.40 -96.00 -26.16
N SER A 256 54.18 -96.52 -25.96
CA SER A 256 53.83 -97.92 -26.19
C SER A 256 54.00 -98.32 -27.66
N LEU A 257 53.56 -97.47 -28.60
CA LEU A 257 53.72 -97.68 -30.04
C LEU A 257 55.20 -97.76 -30.40
N ASN A 258 56.01 -96.82 -29.89
CA ASN A 258 57.45 -96.80 -30.11
C ASN A 258 58.15 -98.01 -29.45
N GLY A 259 57.65 -98.50 -28.32
CA GLY A 259 58.07 -99.76 -27.70
C GLY A 259 57.79 -100.99 -28.56
N ILE A 260 56.63 -101.04 -29.24
CA ILE A 260 56.30 -102.11 -30.20
C ILE A 260 57.21 -102.02 -31.44
N TYR A 261 57.47 -100.82 -31.96
CA TYR A 261 58.43 -100.66 -33.06
C TYR A 261 59.87 -101.03 -32.65
N GLY A 262 60.29 -100.70 -31.43
CA GLY A 262 61.60 -101.08 -30.89
C GLY A 262 61.72 -102.58 -30.65
N SER A 263 60.68 -103.23 -30.13
CA SER A 263 60.63 -104.69 -29.95
C SER A 263 60.51 -105.44 -31.28
N MET A 264 59.82 -104.87 -32.28
CA MET A 264 59.78 -105.41 -33.65
C MET A 264 61.13 -105.25 -34.37
N LEU A 265 61.84 -104.12 -34.17
CA LEU A 265 63.22 -103.93 -34.66
C LEU A 265 64.20 -104.90 -33.98
N THR A 266 64.02 -105.13 -32.67
CA THR A 266 64.84 -106.08 -31.90
C THR A 266 64.54 -107.53 -32.30
N ALA A 267 63.28 -107.87 -32.57
CA ALA A 267 62.88 -109.18 -33.08
C ALA A 267 63.36 -109.42 -34.53
N MET A 268 63.33 -108.41 -35.39
CA MET A 268 63.93 -108.51 -36.74
C MET A 268 65.46 -108.60 -36.72
N LYS A 269 66.13 -107.94 -35.76
CA LYS A 269 67.58 -108.07 -35.58
C LYS A 269 67.99 -109.38 -34.89
N GLY A 270 67.19 -109.89 -33.97
CA GLY A 270 67.41 -111.15 -33.25
C GLY A 270 67.08 -112.40 -34.08
N SER A 271 66.28 -112.28 -35.14
CA SER A 271 65.99 -113.35 -36.10
C SER A 271 67.15 -113.64 -37.09
N ASN A 272 68.25 -112.89 -37.03
CA ASN A 272 69.38 -113.03 -37.97
C ASN A 272 70.70 -113.36 -37.25
N SER A 273 70.66 -114.18 -36.20
CA SER A 273 71.83 -114.77 -35.54
C SER A 273 71.57 -116.22 -35.18
#